data_AF-A0A0D0A1X5-F1
#
_entry.id   AF-A0A0D0A1X5-F1
#
_cell.length_a   1.000
_cell.length_b   1.000
_cell.length_c   1.000
_cell.angle_alpha   90.00
_cell.angle_beta   90.00
_cell.angle_gamma   90.00
#
_symmetry.space_group_name_H-M   'P 1'
#
loop_
_entity.id
_entity.type
_entity.pdbx_description
1 polymer ?
#
loop_
_entity_poly.entity_id
_entity_poly.type
_entity_poly.pdbx_seq_one_letter_code
_entity_poly.pdbx_strand_id
1 'polypeptide(L)'
;MRTAQRLATRASMEEGSNTRANVLCFEPPGSKSSSLAPTDMPHDYSVYPFLSPTPIPWTMHTGGAFRIRRTADWLGANSQEDITKTGGLFNSEGKFTDFTGKESDLRKVVLNLPTGDDSSDHRLITASLGHLLLSPGNERSRPGSLLPPLRGRMPLRKVLRWLQTVRPPTVFVPSFPTLALPAPHARRRTLRRLVYKTLHNGSVHTTDVPPSPVIKVEAECSAESSGENPPAVSVVSCPDLSAPQCQIGQEVLVNLMIPDRPMDLQLSVFDYGSISEEQLPDLKDYFMTLRQYATVGTGDYNPPYPPATFDFNGRTYYLHDNWSLQQSVDLVDLPASLTDEGSAHPRIRVFHEKVLDLEASQQSELCQLRLDPCSDWSWRCFLAACDKLTAPWSQARSKEI
;
A
#
# COMPACT_ATOMS: atom_id res chain seq x y z
N MET A 1 -18.26 -23.21 -9.96
CA MET A 1 -18.13 -22.51 -11.26
C MET A 1 -18.05 -20.99 -11.10
N ARG A 2 -18.89 -20.34 -10.27
CA ARG A 2 -18.88 -18.87 -10.09
C ARG A 2 -17.53 -18.28 -9.62
N THR A 3 -16.86 -18.90 -8.63
CA THR A 3 -15.54 -18.45 -8.15
C THR A 3 -14.48 -18.41 -9.26
N ALA A 4 -14.42 -19.45 -10.09
CA ALA A 4 -13.45 -19.53 -11.19
C ALA A 4 -13.67 -18.40 -12.22
N GLN A 5 -14.92 -18.09 -12.55
CA GLN A 5 -15.24 -16.96 -13.43
C GLN A 5 -14.79 -15.63 -12.82
N ARG A 6 -15.03 -15.41 -11.52
CA ARG A 6 -14.57 -14.20 -10.83
C ARG A 6 -13.06 -14.08 -10.80
N LEU A 7 -12.34 -15.17 -10.50
CA LEU A 7 -10.88 -15.18 -10.51
C LEU A 7 -10.33 -14.91 -11.91
N ALA A 8 -10.96 -15.43 -12.97
CA ALA A 8 -10.58 -15.14 -14.35
C ALA A 8 -10.83 -13.67 -14.71
N THR A 9 -11.99 -13.11 -14.34
CA THR A 9 -12.28 -11.67 -14.52
C THR A 9 -11.27 -10.81 -13.79
N ARG A 10 -10.97 -11.12 -12.51
CA ARG A 10 -9.97 -10.42 -11.71
C ARG A 10 -8.59 -10.47 -12.36
N ALA A 11 -8.12 -11.65 -12.77
CA ALA A 11 -6.84 -11.80 -13.45
C ALA A 11 -6.76 -10.95 -14.74
N SER A 12 -7.84 -10.90 -15.52
CA SER A 12 -7.93 -10.05 -16.71
C SER A 12 -7.86 -8.55 -16.38
N MET A 13 -8.38 -8.13 -15.22
CA MET A 13 -8.28 -6.74 -14.74
C MET A 13 -6.86 -6.40 -14.29
N GLU A 14 -6.19 -7.34 -13.61
CA GLU A 14 -4.83 -7.17 -13.09
C GLU A 14 -3.76 -7.13 -14.20
N GLU A 15 -3.94 -7.91 -15.27
CA GLU A 15 -3.02 -7.95 -16.42
C GLU A 15 -2.89 -6.58 -17.09
N GLY A 16 -4.00 -5.82 -17.17
CA GLY A 16 -4.02 -4.47 -17.70
C GLY A 16 -3.42 -3.41 -16.75
N SER A 17 -3.51 -3.62 -15.43
CA SER A 17 -3.06 -2.63 -14.45
C SER A 17 -1.57 -2.73 -14.11
N ASN A 18 -1.00 -3.94 -14.10
CA ASN A 18 0.37 -4.19 -13.65
C ASN A 18 1.45 -3.57 -14.54
N THR A 19 1.12 -3.20 -15.78
CA THR A 19 2.04 -2.53 -16.71
C THR A 19 2.08 -1.01 -16.57
N ARG A 20 1.20 -0.42 -15.74
CA ARG A 20 0.95 1.03 -15.79
C ARG A 20 1.05 1.75 -14.45
N ALA A 21 1.39 1.13 -13.33
CA ALA A 21 1.51 1.91 -12.09
C ALA A 21 2.63 2.96 -12.23
N ASN A 22 2.36 4.20 -11.78
CA ASN A 22 3.37 5.25 -11.73
C ASN A 22 4.44 4.83 -10.73
N VAL A 23 5.65 4.52 -11.20
CA VAL A 23 6.77 4.18 -10.31
C VAL A 23 7.67 5.38 -10.14
N LEU A 24 7.82 5.81 -8.89
CA LEU A 24 8.83 6.76 -8.45
C LEU A 24 9.93 6.01 -7.71
N CYS A 25 11.18 6.40 -7.92
CA CYS A 25 12.33 5.92 -7.17
C CYS A 25 12.81 7.03 -6.25
N PHE A 26 12.91 6.74 -4.95
CA PHE A 26 13.56 7.62 -3.99
C PHE A 26 15.08 7.43 -4.06
N GLU A 27 15.80 8.51 -4.28
CA GLU A 27 17.25 8.60 -4.18
C GLU A 27 17.58 9.53 -3.00
N PRO A 28 18.19 9.04 -1.90
CA PRO A 28 18.57 9.89 -0.79
C PRO A 28 19.58 10.94 -1.26
N PRO A 29 19.68 12.11 -0.60
CA PRO A 29 20.71 13.07 -0.93
C PRO A 29 22.08 12.40 -0.77
N GLY A 30 22.97 12.62 -1.74
CA GLY A 30 24.38 12.26 -1.57
C GLY A 30 24.88 12.90 -0.27
N SER A 31 25.70 12.18 0.49
CA SER A 31 26.29 12.68 1.72
C SER A 31 26.88 14.06 1.47
N LYS A 32 26.29 15.11 2.08
CA LYS A 32 26.83 16.48 2.02
C LYS A 32 28.31 16.37 2.41
N SER A 33 29.22 16.71 1.48
CA SER A 33 30.66 16.39 1.54
C SER A 33 31.43 17.17 2.62
N SER A 34 30.78 17.61 3.70
CA SER A 34 31.44 18.30 4.81
C SER A 34 32.24 17.36 5.71
N SER A 35 32.18 16.05 5.48
CA SER A 35 33.10 15.07 6.06
C SER A 35 34.45 15.15 5.36
N LEU A 36 35.50 15.51 6.09
CA LEU A 36 36.90 15.54 5.62
C LEU A 36 37.44 14.16 5.22
N ALA A 37 36.71 13.07 5.47
CA ALA A 37 37.05 11.74 4.99
C ALA A 37 36.27 11.44 3.69
N PRO A 38 36.95 11.08 2.59
CA PRO A 38 36.32 10.68 1.33
C PRO A 38 35.76 9.26 1.47
N THR A 39 34.67 9.12 2.23
CA THR A 39 33.82 7.92 2.26
C THR A 39 32.65 8.04 1.26
N ASP A 40 32.87 8.80 0.18
CA ASP A 40 31.90 8.98 -0.90
C ASP A 40 31.98 7.78 -1.86
N MET A 41 31.74 6.57 -1.33
CA MET A 41 31.56 5.42 -2.20
C MET A 41 30.26 5.61 -2.98
N PRO A 42 30.31 5.58 -4.32
CA PRO A 42 29.13 5.73 -5.14
C PRO A 42 28.10 4.66 -4.75
N HIS A 43 26.84 5.07 -4.63
CA HIS A 43 25.75 4.15 -4.33
C HIS A 43 25.52 3.27 -5.56
N ASP A 44 26.04 2.05 -5.51
CA ASP A 44 25.78 1.02 -6.50
C ASP A 44 24.56 0.19 -6.11
N TYR A 45 23.83 -0.29 -7.11
CA TYR A 45 22.58 -1.03 -6.98
C TYR A 45 22.66 -2.33 -7.77
N SER A 46 21.95 -3.34 -7.28
CA SER A 46 21.84 -4.64 -7.94
C SER A 46 20.42 -5.17 -7.83
N VAL A 47 20.06 -6.09 -8.73
CA VAL A 47 18.78 -6.80 -8.70
C VAL A 47 18.99 -8.14 -7.99
N TYR A 48 18.27 -8.37 -6.90
CA TYR A 48 18.39 -9.58 -6.07
C TYR A 48 17.14 -10.44 -6.15
N PRO A 49 17.25 -11.78 -6.11
CA PRO A 49 16.11 -12.65 -5.89
C PRO A 49 15.39 -12.25 -4.60
N PHE A 50 14.07 -12.15 -4.68
CA PHE A 50 13.22 -11.87 -3.53
C PHE A 50 12.59 -13.18 -3.03
N LEU A 51 12.80 -13.47 -1.76
CA LEU A 51 12.18 -14.59 -1.07
C LEU A 51 11.16 -14.04 -0.09
N SER A 52 9.87 -14.24 -0.39
CA SER A 52 8.81 -13.80 0.49
C SER A 52 8.69 -14.74 1.70
N PRO A 53 8.57 -14.21 2.93
CA PRO A 53 8.25 -15.04 4.09
C PRO A 53 6.80 -15.56 4.05
N THR A 54 5.93 -14.89 3.30
CA THR A 54 4.51 -15.23 3.13
C THR A 54 4.23 -15.74 1.72
N PRO A 55 3.22 -16.60 1.52
CA PRO A 55 2.80 -17.02 0.19
C PRO A 55 2.42 -15.80 -0.65
N ILE A 56 3.12 -15.61 -1.76
CA ILE A 56 2.83 -14.54 -2.72
C ILE A 56 1.48 -14.86 -3.39
N PRO A 57 0.66 -13.85 -3.76
CA PRO A 57 -0.59 -14.06 -4.49
C PRO A 57 -0.42 -15.00 -5.69
N TRP A 58 -1.34 -15.97 -5.83
CA TRP A 58 -1.30 -16.97 -6.90
C TRP A 58 -1.40 -16.34 -8.30
N THR A 59 -1.97 -15.15 -8.40
CA THR A 59 -2.02 -14.37 -9.65
C THR A 59 -0.65 -13.85 -10.08
N MET A 60 0.34 -13.89 -9.19
CA MET A 60 1.71 -13.52 -9.53
C MET A 60 2.43 -14.70 -10.19
N HIS A 61 3.03 -14.46 -11.34
CA HIS A 61 3.94 -15.39 -12.00
C HIS A 61 5.27 -15.47 -11.24
N THR A 62 5.29 -16.15 -10.10
CA THR A 62 6.39 -16.16 -9.13
C THR A 62 7.57 -17.06 -9.51
N GLY A 63 7.76 -17.35 -10.79
CA GLY A 63 8.91 -18.10 -11.31
C GLY A 63 10.29 -17.43 -11.12
N GLY A 64 10.41 -16.47 -10.20
CA GLY A 64 11.61 -15.69 -9.89
C GLY A 64 11.28 -14.22 -9.72
N ALA A 65 10.82 -13.81 -8.54
CA ALA A 65 10.62 -12.38 -8.27
C ALA A 65 11.95 -11.73 -7.86
N PHE A 66 12.19 -10.50 -8.29
CA PHE A 66 13.43 -9.78 -7.96
C PHE A 66 13.14 -8.41 -7.38
N ARG A 67 14.02 -7.92 -6.50
CA ARG A 67 13.95 -6.57 -5.92
C ARG A 67 15.25 -5.83 -6.19
N ILE A 68 15.16 -4.56 -6.56
CA ILE A 68 16.32 -3.67 -6.66
C ILE A 68 16.71 -3.25 -5.24
N ARG A 69 18.00 -3.37 -4.91
CA ARG A 69 18.54 -2.92 -3.64
C ARG A 69 19.88 -2.23 -3.82
N ARG A 70 20.18 -1.31 -2.90
CA ARG A 70 21.52 -0.78 -2.76
C ARG A 70 22.48 -1.91 -2.40
N THR A 71 23.60 -1.95 -3.11
CA THR A 71 24.71 -2.84 -2.84
C THR A 71 25.59 -2.16 -1.80
N ALA A 72 25.16 -2.17 -0.54
CA ALA A 72 26.06 -1.82 0.55
C ALA A 72 27.08 -2.95 0.75
N ASP A 73 28.19 -2.66 1.43
CA ASP A 73 29.02 -3.69 2.05
C ASP A 73 28.08 -4.50 2.96
N TRP A 74 27.64 -5.67 2.49
CA TRP A 74 26.57 -6.49 3.10
C TRP A 74 26.88 -6.91 4.54
N LEU A 75 28.12 -6.71 4.99
CA LEU A 75 28.62 -7.01 6.33
C LEU A 75 28.85 -5.75 7.19
N GLY A 76 28.67 -4.56 6.61
CA GLY A 76 28.87 -3.29 7.31
C GLY A 76 27.66 -2.95 8.20
N ALA A 77 27.95 -2.37 9.37
CA ALA A 77 26.94 -1.80 10.27
C ALA A 77 26.06 -0.70 9.61
N ASN A 78 26.45 -0.23 8.42
CA ASN A 78 25.80 0.84 7.64
C ASN A 78 25.09 0.29 6.38
N SER A 79 24.59 -0.94 6.41
CA SER A 79 23.98 -1.58 5.23
C SER A 79 22.64 -0.97 4.78
N GLN A 80 22.09 -0.05 5.56
CA GLN A 80 20.77 0.53 5.36
C GLN A 80 20.82 2.05 5.51
N GLU A 81 19.84 2.73 4.92
CA GLU A 81 19.71 4.19 5.01
C GLU A 81 19.73 4.67 6.47
N ASP A 82 20.53 5.70 6.74
CA ASP A 82 20.46 6.48 7.98
C ASP A 82 19.56 7.68 7.76
N ILE A 83 18.28 7.51 8.08
CA ILE A 83 17.24 8.55 7.89
C ILE A 83 17.61 9.85 8.59
N THR A 84 18.38 9.78 9.69
CA THR A 84 18.81 10.99 10.41
C THR A 84 19.86 11.78 9.63
N LYS A 85 20.64 11.12 8.77
CA LYS A 85 21.64 11.74 7.89
C LYS A 85 21.11 12.11 6.51
N THR A 86 20.24 11.27 5.94
CA THR A 86 19.66 11.46 4.61
C THR A 86 18.41 12.33 4.62
N GLY A 87 17.84 12.59 5.79
CA GLY A 87 16.59 13.32 5.96
C GLY A 87 15.33 12.52 5.62
N GLY A 88 15.47 11.30 5.07
CA GLY A 88 14.36 10.44 4.68
C GLY A 88 13.39 11.05 3.67
N LEU A 89 12.16 10.52 3.66
CA LEU A 89 11.05 11.00 2.85
C LEU A 89 10.50 12.31 3.40
N PHE A 90 10.47 12.46 4.73
CA PHE A 90 9.87 13.59 5.42
C PHE A 90 10.57 14.93 5.14
N ASN A 91 11.91 14.99 5.29
CA ASN A 91 12.62 16.26 5.14
C ASN A 91 12.75 16.71 3.67
N SER A 92 12.27 15.90 2.71
CA SER A 92 12.32 16.22 1.28
C SER A 92 13.74 16.55 0.76
N GLU A 93 14.78 16.07 1.45
CA GLU A 93 16.17 16.27 1.04
C GLU A 93 16.56 15.30 -0.10
N GLY A 94 15.88 14.16 -0.19
CA GLY A 94 16.02 13.22 -1.29
C GLY A 94 15.27 13.63 -2.54
N LYS A 95 15.56 12.92 -3.63
CA LYS A 95 14.96 13.15 -4.95
C LYS A 95 14.06 11.99 -5.31
N PHE A 96 12.89 12.29 -5.86
CA PHE A 96 12.05 11.28 -6.49
C PHE A 96 12.25 11.36 -8.00
N THR A 97 12.59 10.24 -8.62
CA THR A 97 12.79 10.15 -10.07
C THR A 97 11.91 9.07 -10.66
N ASP A 98 11.34 9.33 -11.83
CA ASP A 98 10.69 8.27 -12.60
C ASP A 98 11.73 7.40 -13.35
N PHE A 99 11.28 6.41 -14.12
CA PHE A 99 12.19 5.58 -14.93
C PHE A 99 12.91 6.35 -16.04
N THR A 100 12.42 7.52 -16.44
CA THR A 100 13.09 8.40 -17.40
C THR A 100 14.23 9.19 -16.76
N GLY A 101 14.32 9.17 -15.42
CA GLY A 101 15.25 9.98 -14.63
C GLY A 101 14.76 11.41 -14.42
N LYS A 102 13.50 11.72 -14.75
CA LYS A 102 12.91 13.03 -14.50
C LYS A 102 12.60 13.17 -13.02
N GLU A 103 13.19 14.19 -12.40
CA GLU A 103 12.90 14.55 -11.02
C GLU A 103 11.44 15.01 -10.89
N SER A 104 10.79 14.52 -9.85
CA SER A 104 9.40 14.79 -9.52
C SER A 104 9.27 15.13 -8.05
N ASP A 105 8.33 15.99 -7.71
CA ASP A 105 7.96 16.26 -6.33
C ASP A 105 6.84 15.27 -5.94
N LEU A 106 7.10 14.38 -4.98
CA LEU A 106 6.15 13.34 -4.58
C LEU A 106 4.79 13.93 -4.20
N ARG A 107 4.80 15.05 -3.47
CA ARG A 107 3.57 15.69 -3.00
C ARG A 107 2.79 16.24 -4.19
N LYS A 108 3.45 16.92 -5.14
CA LYS A 108 2.80 17.40 -6.36
C LYS A 108 2.28 16.24 -7.21
N VAL A 109 3.05 15.16 -7.33
CA VAL A 109 2.59 13.97 -8.08
C VAL A 109 1.31 13.45 -7.43
N VAL A 110 1.30 13.21 -6.12
CA VAL A 110 0.16 12.64 -5.39
C VAL A 110 -1.05 13.59 -5.34
N LEU A 111 -0.84 14.89 -5.12
CA LEU A 111 -1.94 15.86 -5.00
C LEU A 111 -2.48 16.35 -6.35
N ASN A 112 -1.69 16.28 -7.42
CA ASN A 112 -2.13 16.69 -8.76
C ASN A 112 -2.54 15.50 -9.64
N LEU A 113 -2.68 14.28 -9.08
CA LEU A 113 -3.22 13.18 -9.86
C LEU A 113 -4.60 13.58 -10.38
N PRO A 114 -4.92 13.27 -11.65
CA PRO A 114 -6.22 13.56 -12.21
C PRO A 114 -7.26 12.75 -11.44
N THR A 115 -8.14 13.47 -10.78
CA THR A 115 -9.26 12.92 -10.04
C THR A 115 -10.47 13.42 -10.77
N GLY A 116 -11.01 12.58 -11.64
CA GLY A 116 -12.02 12.97 -12.61
C GLY A 116 -13.27 13.51 -11.94
N ASP A 117 -13.95 14.42 -12.65
CA ASP A 117 -15.08 15.28 -12.23
C ASP A 117 -14.95 15.91 -10.82
N ASP A 118 -15.05 17.23 -10.75
CA ASP A 118 -14.86 18.08 -9.56
C ASP A 118 -15.84 17.81 -8.38
N SER A 119 -16.64 16.74 -8.43
CA SER A 119 -17.68 16.43 -7.44
C SER A 119 -17.23 15.49 -6.30
N SER A 120 -15.94 15.19 -6.15
CA SER A 120 -15.47 14.39 -5.01
C SER A 120 -15.27 15.28 -3.77
N ASP A 121 -16.08 15.07 -2.74
CA ASP A 121 -16.01 15.84 -1.50
C ASP A 121 -14.78 15.50 -0.64
N HIS A 122 -14.21 14.31 -0.82
CA HIS A 122 -13.16 13.78 0.04
C HIS A 122 -12.02 13.13 -0.73
N ARG A 123 -10.79 13.29 -0.21
CA ARG A 123 -9.60 12.60 -0.69
C ARG A 123 -8.97 11.81 0.45
N LEU A 124 -8.71 10.53 0.22
CA LEU A 124 -8.00 9.65 1.13
C LEU A 124 -6.70 9.18 0.47
N ILE A 125 -5.58 9.48 1.11
CA ILE A 125 -4.26 8.97 0.71
C ILE A 125 -3.89 7.82 1.64
N THR A 126 -3.61 6.65 1.08
CA THR A 126 -3.21 5.47 1.84
C THR A 126 -1.82 5.03 1.42
N ALA A 127 -0.85 4.99 2.35
CA ALA A 127 0.43 4.33 2.11
C ALA A 127 0.36 2.89 2.61
N SER A 128 0.52 1.93 1.71
CA SER A 128 0.68 0.51 2.04
C SER A 128 2.16 0.14 2.02
N LEU A 129 2.62 -0.62 3.00
CA LEU A 129 3.98 -1.13 3.07
C LEU A 129 4.10 -2.46 2.32
N GLY A 130 5.24 -2.66 1.67
CA GLY A 130 5.43 -3.85 0.85
C GLY A 130 6.77 -3.89 0.13
N HIS A 131 6.77 -4.59 -0.99
CA HIS A 131 7.92 -4.70 -1.88
C HIS A 131 7.48 -4.49 -3.32
N LEU A 132 8.21 -3.64 -4.04
CA LEU A 132 8.07 -3.53 -5.48
C LEU A 132 8.97 -4.58 -6.13
N LEU A 133 8.34 -5.61 -6.69
CA LEU A 133 9.02 -6.75 -7.28
C LEU A 133 9.00 -6.66 -8.81
N LEU A 134 10.09 -7.09 -9.41
CA LEU A 134 10.25 -7.26 -10.85
C LEU A 134 10.06 -8.74 -11.17
N SER A 135 9.15 -9.02 -12.09
CA SER A 135 8.97 -10.36 -12.63
C SER A 135 9.86 -10.55 -13.87
N PRO A 136 10.40 -11.76 -14.10
CA PRO A 136 11.10 -12.04 -15.34
C PRO A 136 10.05 -12.05 -16.45
N GLY A 137 10.26 -11.28 -17.51
CA GLY A 137 9.31 -11.23 -18.62
C GLY A 137 9.10 -12.60 -19.27
N ASN A 138 8.06 -12.70 -20.13
CA ASN A 138 7.66 -13.93 -20.82
C ASN A 138 8.75 -14.52 -21.75
N GLU A 139 9.88 -13.85 -21.94
CA GLU A 139 10.99 -14.34 -22.75
C GLU A 139 11.76 -15.44 -22.01
N ARG A 140 11.40 -16.70 -22.29
CA ARG A 140 12.18 -17.95 -22.04
C ARG A 140 12.73 -18.17 -20.62
N SER A 141 12.32 -17.36 -19.66
CA SER A 141 12.75 -17.48 -18.29
C SER A 141 12.14 -18.75 -17.72
N ARG A 142 13.00 -19.74 -17.46
CA ARG A 142 12.57 -20.99 -16.82
C ARG A 142 11.97 -20.63 -15.46
N PRO A 143 10.77 -21.15 -15.12
CA PRO A 143 10.22 -20.99 -13.79
C PRO A 143 11.27 -21.42 -12.75
N GLY A 144 11.56 -20.54 -11.79
CA GLY A 144 12.54 -20.77 -10.73
C GLY A 144 13.97 -20.28 -11.03
N SER A 145 14.18 -19.42 -12.03
CA SER A 145 15.51 -18.83 -12.24
C SER A 145 15.90 -17.91 -11.08
N LEU A 146 17.00 -18.25 -10.39
CA LEU A 146 17.63 -17.40 -9.37
C LEU A 146 18.58 -16.35 -9.98
N LEU A 147 18.79 -16.39 -11.29
CA LEU A 147 19.66 -15.42 -11.97
C LEU A 147 18.89 -14.13 -12.18
N PRO A 148 19.39 -12.99 -11.66
CA PRO A 148 18.70 -11.71 -11.86
C PRO A 148 18.72 -11.31 -13.33
N PRO A 149 17.65 -10.64 -13.81
CA PRO A 149 17.57 -10.17 -15.18
C PRO A 149 18.60 -9.07 -15.49
N LEU A 150 19.13 -8.43 -14.44
CA LEU A 150 20.21 -7.45 -14.52
C LEU A 150 21.39 -7.94 -13.68
N ARG A 151 22.54 -8.19 -14.32
CA ARG A 151 23.74 -8.73 -13.66
C ARG A 151 24.68 -7.62 -13.22
N GLY A 152 25.30 -7.82 -12.06
CA GLY A 152 26.34 -6.95 -11.53
C GLY A 152 25.80 -5.73 -10.80
N ARG A 153 26.74 -4.94 -10.28
CA ARG A 153 26.51 -3.69 -9.55
C ARG A 153 26.53 -2.53 -10.51
N MET A 154 25.61 -1.56 -10.36
CA MET A 154 25.61 -0.37 -11.19
C MET A 154 24.97 0.84 -10.51
N PRO A 155 25.31 2.08 -10.92
CA PRO A 155 24.65 3.27 -10.44
C PRO A 155 23.13 3.25 -10.70
N LEU A 156 22.35 3.84 -9.79
CA LEU A 156 20.87 3.84 -9.85
C LEU A 156 20.33 4.29 -11.21
N ARG A 157 20.91 5.36 -11.77
CA ARG A 157 20.53 5.90 -13.09
C ARG A 157 20.62 4.86 -14.22
N LYS A 158 21.57 3.92 -14.16
CA LYS A 158 21.67 2.83 -15.14
C LYS A 158 20.57 1.79 -14.92
N VAL A 159 20.23 1.49 -13.67
CA VAL A 159 19.10 0.60 -13.33
C VAL A 159 17.77 1.19 -13.83
N LEU A 160 17.51 2.47 -13.57
CA LEU A 160 16.28 3.14 -14.01
C LEU A 160 16.15 3.16 -15.54
N ARG A 161 17.25 3.46 -16.27
CA ARG A 161 17.28 3.37 -17.73
C ARG A 161 17.01 1.96 -18.23
N TRP A 162 17.55 0.95 -17.55
CA TRP A 162 17.28 -0.45 -17.87
C TRP A 162 15.80 -0.79 -17.68
N LEU A 163 15.18 -0.37 -16.56
CA LEU A 163 13.73 -0.51 -16.33
C LEU A 163 12.90 0.18 -17.41
N GLN A 164 13.30 1.38 -17.84
CA GLN A 164 12.63 2.11 -18.92
C GLN A 164 12.70 1.37 -20.27
N THR A 165 13.82 0.70 -20.52
CA THR A 165 14.10 0.00 -21.80
C THR A 165 13.43 -1.36 -21.85
N VAL A 166 13.61 -2.18 -20.81
CA VAL A 166 13.11 -3.56 -20.75
C VAL A 166 11.65 -3.61 -20.31
N ARG A 167 11.23 -2.66 -19.47
CA ARG A 167 9.88 -2.60 -18.88
C ARG A 167 9.43 -3.94 -18.30
N PRO A 168 10.24 -4.55 -17.40
CA PRO A 168 9.83 -5.80 -16.79
C PRO A 168 8.50 -5.59 -16.04
N PRO A 169 7.58 -6.57 -16.03
CA PRO A 169 6.36 -6.45 -15.25
C PRO A 169 6.71 -6.17 -13.78
N THR A 170 6.12 -5.12 -13.23
CA THR A 170 6.32 -4.74 -11.83
C THR A 170 5.09 -5.07 -11.03
N VAL A 171 5.26 -5.63 -9.84
CA VAL A 171 4.15 -5.97 -8.96
C VAL A 171 4.48 -5.54 -7.54
N PHE A 172 3.53 -4.87 -6.90
CA PHE A 172 3.64 -4.55 -5.48
C PHE A 172 3.09 -5.71 -4.65
N VAL A 173 3.92 -6.29 -3.79
CA VAL A 173 3.51 -7.30 -2.82
C VAL A 173 3.43 -6.64 -1.46
N PRO A 174 2.23 -6.48 -0.88
CA PRO A 174 2.10 -5.99 0.47
C PRO A 174 2.85 -6.89 1.45
N SER A 175 3.49 -6.28 2.43
CA SER A 175 4.17 -7.02 3.48
C SER A 175 4.14 -6.22 4.79
N PHE A 176 4.32 -6.96 5.87
CA PHE A 176 4.29 -6.41 7.21
C PHE A 176 5.73 -6.16 7.69
N PRO A 177 6.07 -4.94 8.15
CA PRO A 177 7.35 -4.72 8.78
C PRO A 177 7.42 -5.55 10.08
N THR A 178 8.48 -6.33 10.26
CA THR A 178 8.68 -7.17 11.46
C THR A 178 8.61 -6.37 12.77
N LEU A 179 8.76 -5.04 12.69
CA LEU A 179 8.79 -4.11 13.82
C LEU A 179 7.42 -3.63 14.27
N ALA A 180 6.38 -3.75 13.44
CA ALA A 180 5.06 -3.21 13.77
C ALA A 180 4.19 -4.22 14.51
N LEU A 181 4.76 -5.14 15.31
CA LEU A 181 3.96 -6.12 16.04
C LEU A 181 2.83 -5.40 16.78
N PRO A 182 1.56 -5.75 16.49
CA PRO A 182 0.43 -5.02 17.02
C PRO A 182 0.47 -5.06 18.55
N ALA A 183 0.15 -3.94 19.19
CA ALA A 183 0.10 -3.92 20.63
C ALA A 183 -0.90 -4.99 21.11
N PRO A 184 -0.60 -5.75 22.19
CA PRO A 184 -1.47 -6.84 22.65
C PRO A 184 -2.88 -6.36 23.02
N HIS A 185 -3.07 -5.06 23.26
CA HIS A 185 -4.34 -4.43 23.62
C HIS A 185 -4.98 -3.62 22.48
N ALA A 186 -4.50 -3.73 21.24
CA ALA A 186 -5.10 -3.00 20.13
C ALA A 186 -6.53 -3.51 19.89
N ARG A 187 -7.50 -2.59 19.86
CA ARG A 187 -8.90 -2.92 19.54
C ARG A 187 -8.95 -3.59 18.17
N ARG A 188 -9.42 -4.83 18.15
CA ARG A 188 -9.59 -5.60 16.91
C ARG A 188 -11.03 -5.50 16.44
N ARG A 189 -11.22 -5.40 15.14
CA ARG A 189 -12.53 -5.47 14.50
C ARG A 189 -12.48 -6.40 13.30
N THR A 190 -13.58 -7.12 13.09
CA THR A 190 -13.74 -7.99 11.92
C THR A 190 -14.59 -7.27 10.90
N LEU A 191 -14.02 -7.01 9.73
CA LEU A 191 -14.65 -6.31 8.62
C LEU A 191 -14.85 -7.25 7.45
N ARG A 192 -15.92 -7.00 6.70
CA ARG A 192 -16.08 -7.46 5.33
C ARG A 192 -15.80 -6.29 4.39
N ARG A 193 -14.81 -6.43 3.51
CA ARG A 193 -14.54 -5.44 2.46
C ARG A 193 -14.84 -6.03 1.09
N LEU A 194 -15.63 -5.31 0.30
CA LEU A 194 -15.80 -5.56 -1.12
C LEU A 194 -15.21 -4.39 -1.90
N VAL A 195 -14.49 -4.71 -2.97
CA VAL A 195 -14.01 -3.69 -3.92
C VAL A 195 -14.53 -4.06 -5.29
N TYR A 196 -15.29 -3.16 -5.88
CA TYR A 196 -15.76 -3.29 -7.25
C TYR A 196 -15.02 -2.29 -8.14
N LYS A 197 -14.63 -2.73 -9.33
CA LYS A 197 -13.90 -1.92 -10.30
C LYS A 197 -14.55 -2.03 -11.67
N THR A 198 -14.39 -1.00 -12.49
CA THR A 198 -14.81 -1.05 -13.89
C THR A 198 -13.71 -1.66 -14.77
N LEU A 199 -14.07 -2.28 -15.89
CA LEU A 199 -13.10 -2.66 -16.91
C LEU A 199 -12.57 -1.41 -17.60
N HIS A 200 -11.26 -1.36 -17.82
CA HIS A 200 -10.65 -0.23 -18.51
C HIS A 200 -11.05 -0.25 -19.99
N ASN A 201 -11.92 0.67 -20.39
CA ASN A 201 -12.21 0.91 -21.81
C ASN A 201 -10.99 1.58 -22.44
N GLY A 202 -10.11 0.76 -23.04
CA GLY A 202 -8.74 1.12 -23.41
C GLY A 202 -8.58 2.33 -24.34
N SER A 203 -8.66 3.54 -23.80
CA SER A 203 -8.17 4.73 -24.48
C SER A 203 -6.63 4.69 -24.45
N VAL A 204 -6.02 4.38 -25.59
CA VAL A 204 -4.59 4.00 -25.71
C VAL A 204 -3.64 5.20 -25.71
N HIS A 205 -4.12 6.44 -25.62
CA HIS A 205 -3.32 7.59 -26.11
C HIS A 205 -2.67 8.52 -25.08
N THR A 206 -2.81 8.28 -23.78
CA THR A 206 -2.16 9.12 -22.76
C THR A 206 -1.11 8.34 -21.97
N THR A 207 0.05 8.97 -21.76
CA THR A 207 1.13 8.45 -20.91
C THR A 207 0.78 8.40 -19.43
N ASP A 208 -0.30 9.06 -19.05
CA ASP A 208 -0.73 9.18 -17.67
C ASP A 208 -1.60 7.99 -17.27
N VAL A 209 -1.38 7.51 -16.05
CA VAL A 209 -2.13 6.40 -15.45
C VAL A 209 -3.56 6.86 -15.25
N PRO A 210 -4.54 6.31 -15.97
CA PRO A 210 -5.90 6.76 -15.86
C PRO A 210 -6.44 6.38 -14.47
N PRO A 211 -7.17 7.28 -13.80
CA PRO A 211 -7.88 6.93 -12.58
C PRO A 211 -8.85 5.79 -12.83
N SER A 212 -8.88 4.83 -11.91
CA SER A 212 -9.80 3.69 -11.97
C SER A 212 -11.07 4.01 -11.20
N PRO A 213 -12.27 3.91 -11.80
CA PRO A 213 -13.52 4.00 -11.06
C PRO A 213 -13.67 2.80 -10.12
N VAL A 214 -13.85 3.07 -8.82
CA VAL A 214 -13.93 2.08 -7.77
C VAL A 214 -15.15 2.33 -6.88
N ILE A 215 -15.83 1.26 -6.48
CA ILE A 215 -16.77 1.26 -5.36
C ILE A 215 -16.16 0.40 -4.25
N LYS A 216 -15.91 1.00 -3.08
CA LYS A 216 -15.41 0.33 -1.88
C LYS A 216 -16.54 0.23 -0.87
N VAL A 217 -16.75 -0.96 -0.36
CA VAL A 217 -17.79 -1.27 0.61
C VAL A 217 -17.14 -1.93 1.80
N GLU A 218 -17.36 -1.38 3.00
CA GLU A 218 -16.91 -1.97 4.25
C GLU A 218 -18.09 -2.17 5.20
N ALA A 219 -18.25 -3.38 5.75
CA ALA A 219 -19.25 -3.68 6.77
C ALA A 219 -18.59 -4.37 7.97
N GLU A 220 -18.93 -3.97 9.18
CA GLU A 220 -18.45 -4.63 10.40
C GLU A 220 -19.29 -5.88 10.68
N CYS A 221 -18.63 -7.04 10.87
CA CYS A 221 -19.30 -8.33 11.07
C CYS A 221 -19.39 -8.76 12.53
N SER A 222 -18.50 -8.28 13.39
CA SER A 222 -18.57 -8.53 14.82
C SER A 222 -17.77 -7.47 15.58
N ALA A 223 -18.46 -6.77 16.48
CA ALA A 223 -17.79 -6.05 17.53
C ALA A 223 -17.50 -7.07 18.63
N GLU A 224 -16.24 -7.51 18.74
CA GLU A 224 -15.81 -8.22 19.95
C GLU A 224 -16.00 -7.24 21.11
N SER A 225 -17.07 -7.42 21.88
CA SER A 225 -17.29 -6.66 23.11
C SER A 225 -16.25 -7.16 24.11
N SER A 226 -15.05 -6.57 24.11
CA SER A 226 -14.08 -6.80 25.16
C SER A 226 -14.73 -6.34 26.47
N GLY A 227 -15.21 -7.28 27.28
CA GLY A 227 -15.93 -7.01 28.53
C GLY A 227 -15.07 -6.38 29.64
N GLU A 228 -13.90 -5.84 29.30
CA GLU A 228 -13.03 -5.11 30.21
C GLU A 228 -13.26 -3.62 30.01
N ASN A 229 -13.73 -2.96 31.08
CA ASN A 229 -13.85 -1.49 31.13
C ASN A 229 -12.51 -0.86 30.77
N PRO A 230 -12.37 -0.20 29.60
CA PRO A 230 -11.10 0.41 29.24
C PRO A 230 -10.76 1.54 30.22
N PRO A 231 -9.48 1.71 30.61
CA PRO A 231 -9.06 2.84 31.42
C PRO A 231 -9.44 4.15 30.72
N ALA A 232 -9.86 5.15 31.51
CA ALA A 232 -10.47 6.42 31.09
C ALA A 232 -9.52 7.38 30.34
N VAL A 233 -8.72 6.88 29.41
CA VAL A 233 -8.00 7.68 28.44
C VAL A 233 -9.02 8.19 27.43
N SER A 234 -9.01 9.49 27.15
CA SER A 234 -9.86 10.15 26.15
C SER A 234 -9.54 9.62 24.74
N VAL A 235 -10.01 8.43 24.43
CA VAL A 235 -9.88 7.80 23.12
C VAL A 235 -10.82 8.55 22.19
N VAL A 236 -10.22 9.24 21.21
CA VAL A 236 -10.92 9.84 20.07
C VAL A 236 -11.95 8.85 19.55
N SER A 237 -13.23 9.21 19.67
CA SER A 237 -14.37 8.40 19.28
C SER A 237 -14.19 7.91 17.85
N CYS A 238 -13.99 6.61 17.67
CA CYS A 238 -14.17 6.00 16.36
C CYS A 238 -15.67 6.09 16.08
N PRO A 239 -16.12 6.60 14.92
CA PRO A 239 -17.54 6.61 14.59
C PRO A 239 -18.08 5.18 14.70
N ASP A 240 -19.23 5.02 15.36
CA ASP A 240 -19.92 3.74 15.46
C ASP A 240 -20.31 3.28 14.05
N LEU A 241 -19.60 2.30 13.51
CA LEU A 241 -19.80 1.75 12.16
C LEU A 241 -20.87 0.66 12.16
N SER A 242 -22.02 0.93 12.79
CA SER A 242 -23.15 0.01 12.75
C SER A 242 -23.74 -0.13 11.34
N ALA A 243 -23.54 0.88 10.49
CA ALA A 243 -23.93 0.86 9.08
C ALA A 243 -22.73 0.57 8.16
N PRO A 244 -22.93 -0.24 7.09
CA PRO A 244 -21.95 -0.40 6.03
C PRO A 244 -21.54 0.95 5.45
N GLN A 245 -20.23 1.17 5.32
CA GLN A 245 -19.69 2.33 4.65
C GLN A 245 -19.54 2.01 3.15
N CYS A 246 -20.32 2.69 2.32
CA CYS A 246 -20.23 2.59 0.86
C CYS A 246 -19.60 3.88 0.31
N GLN A 247 -18.49 3.73 -0.41
CA GLN A 247 -17.75 4.84 -1.02
C GLN A 247 -17.65 4.57 -2.51
N ILE A 248 -17.94 5.58 -3.33
CA ILE A 248 -17.64 5.57 -4.76
C ILE A 248 -16.57 6.59 -5.05
N GLY A 249 -15.70 6.29 -5.98
CA GLY A 249 -14.69 7.26 -6.33
C GLY A 249 -13.79 6.82 -7.45
N GLN A 250 -12.66 7.50 -7.52
CA GLN A 250 -11.59 7.24 -8.43
C GLN A 250 -10.32 6.94 -7.65
N GLU A 251 -9.62 5.88 -8.04
CA GLU A 251 -8.39 5.44 -7.40
C GLU A 251 -7.22 5.51 -8.38
N VAL A 252 -6.13 6.13 -7.95
CA VAL A 252 -4.85 6.12 -8.64
C VAL A 252 -3.79 5.52 -7.72
N LEU A 253 -2.95 4.65 -8.28
CA LEU A 253 -1.86 4.00 -7.55
C LEU A 253 -0.50 4.56 -7.99
N VAL A 254 0.34 4.87 -7.02
CA VAL A 254 1.74 5.29 -7.20
C VAL A 254 2.62 4.35 -6.39
N ASN A 255 3.49 3.61 -7.06
CA ASN A 255 4.49 2.78 -6.41
C ASN A 255 5.74 3.62 -6.15
N LEU A 256 6.25 3.54 -4.93
CA LEU A 256 7.47 4.22 -4.52
C LEU A 256 8.53 3.18 -4.18
N MET A 257 9.51 3.04 -5.08
CA MET A 257 10.69 2.20 -4.92
C MET A 257 11.70 2.88 -4.01
N ILE A 258 12.09 2.22 -2.92
CA ILE A 258 13.04 2.76 -1.93
C ILE A 258 14.18 1.73 -1.76
N PRO A 259 15.11 1.69 -2.72
CA PRO A 259 16.10 0.61 -2.81
C PRO A 259 17.11 0.59 -1.66
N ASP A 260 17.23 1.69 -0.91
CA ASP A 260 18.09 1.84 0.27
C ASP A 260 17.42 1.34 1.56
N ARG A 261 16.13 0.92 1.49
CA ARG A 261 15.35 0.43 2.63
C ARG A 261 14.89 -1.03 2.49
N PRO A 262 14.61 -1.72 3.61
CA PRO A 262 14.00 -3.05 3.61
C PRO A 262 12.66 -3.15 2.87
N MET A 263 11.89 -2.07 2.82
CA MET A 263 10.55 -2.04 2.24
C MET A 263 10.37 -0.87 1.28
N ASP A 264 9.43 -1.06 0.36
CA ASP A 264 8.93 -0.06 -0.57
C ASP A 264 7.53 0.38 -0.12
N LEU A 265 6.96 1.38 -0.80
CA LEU A 265 5.62 1.88 -0.51
C LEU A 265 4.74 1.83 -1.75
N GLN A 266 3.45 1.62 -1.56
CA GLN A 266 2.43 1.91 -2.56
C GLN A 266 1.48 2.95 -1.99
N LEU A 267 1.37 4.09 -2.65
CA LEU A 267 0.40 5.12 -2.35
C LEU A 267 -0.85 4.87 -3.18
N SER A 268 -2.00 4.76 -2.54
CA SER A 268 -3.32 4.86 -3.16
C SER A 268 -3.89 6.23 -2.87
N VAL A 269 -4.28 6.95 -3.92
CA VAL A 269 -5.04 8.20 -3.82
C VAL A 269 -6.46 7.88 -4.25
N PHE A 270 -7.39 8.01 -3.31
CA PHE A 270 -8.79 7.71 -3.52
C PHE A 270 -9.63 8.96 -3.28
N ASP A 271 -10.19 9.50 -4.36
CA ASP A 271 -11.10 10.63 -4.33
C ASP A 271 -12.51 10.10 -4.39
N TYR A 272 -13.31 10.36 -3.36
CA TYR A 272 -14.55 9.64 -3.14
C TYR A 272 -15.67 10.51 -2.60
N GLY A 273 -16.89 10.05 -2.88
CA GLY A 273 -18.11 10.45 -2.22
C GLY A 273 -18.72 9.28 -1.45
N SER A 274 -19.48 9.59 -0.42
CA SER A 274 -20.29 8.57 0.27
C SER A 274 -21.53 8.27 -0.54
N ILE A 275 -21.85 6.99 -0.71
CA ILE A 275 -23.09 6.51 -1.34
C ILE A 275 -23.97 5.90 -0.25
N SER A 276 -25.27 6.16 -0.30
CA SER A 276 -26.21 5.48 0.60
C SER A 276 -26.54 4.07 0.08
N GLU A 277 -26.80 3.12 0.97
CA GLU A 277 -27.10 1.73 0.60
C GLU A 277 -28.30 1.64 -0.36
N GLU A 278 -29.26 2.55 -0.25
CA GLU A 278 -30.46 2.62 -1.10
C GLU A 278 -30.14 2.88 -2.57
N GLN A 279 -29.00 3.53 -2.86
CA GLN A 279 -28.55 3.79 -4.23
C GLN A 279 -27.91 2.56 -4.88
N LEU A 280 -27.61 1.51 -4.11
CA LEU A 280 -26.99 0.27 -4.57
C LEU A 280 -27.95 -0.92 -4.38
N PRO A 281 -29.08 -0.96 -5.12
CA PRO A 281 -30.13 -1.94 -4.91
C PRO A 281 -29.63 -3.39 -5.04
N ASP A 282 -28.68 -3.64 -5.95
CA ASP A 282 -28.08 -4.97 -6.15
C ASP A 282 -27.28 -5.47 -4.95
N LEU A 283 -26.80 -4.57 -4.09
CA LEU A 283 -26.06 -4.91 -2.87
C LEU A 283 -26.94 -4.92 -1.61
N LYS A 284 -28.15 -4.36 -1.67
CA LYS A 284 -29.05 -4.24 -0.53
C LYS A 284 -29.39 -5.59 0.10
N ASP A 285 -29.78 -6.56 -0.73
CA ASP A 285 -30.11 -7.92 -0.27
C ASP A 285 -28.88 -8.59 0.36
N TYR A 286 -27.72 -8.41 -0.27
CA TYR A 286 -26.45 -8.92 0.26
C TYR A 286 -26.15 -8.34 1.65
N PHE A 287 -26.28 -7.02 1.86
CA PHE A 287 -26.03 -6.40 3.16
C PHE A 287 -27.01 -6.85 4.22
N MET A 288 -28.30 -6.96 3.87
CA MET A 288 -29.31 -7.48 4.79
C MET A 288 -28.93 -8.90 5.25
N THR A 289 -28.57 -9.79 4.33
CA THR A 289 -28.14 -11.15 4.70
C THR A 289 -26.81 -11.15 5.46
N LEU A 290 -25.87 -10.25 5.13
CA LEU A 290 -24.59 -10.15 5.85
C LEU A 290 -24.79 -9.70 7.30
N ARG A 291 -25.70 -8.75 7.55
CA ARG A 291 -26.08 -8.34 8.91
C ARG A 291 -26.74 -9.49 9.68
N GLN A 292 -27.63 -10.24 9.04
CA GLN A 292 -28.25 -11.43 9.66
C GLN A 292 -27.21 -12.50 9.99
N TYR A 293 -26.26 -12.74 9.09
CA TYR A 293 -25.16 -13.68 9.31
C TYR A 293 -24.28 -13.25 10.50
N ALA A 294 -24.00 -11.95 10.62
CA ALA A 294 -23.25 -11.38 11.74
C ALA A 294 -23.96 -11.54 13.10
N THR A 295 -25.29 -11.42 13.15
CA THR A 295 -26.05 -11.47 14.41
C THR A 295 -26.36 -12.89 14.91
N VAL A 296 -26.58 -13.84 14.00
CA VAL A 296 -26.99 -15.21 14.37
C VAL A 296 -25.82 -16.08 14.87
N GLY A 297 -24.58 -15.59 14.76
CA GLY A 297 -23.37 -16.33 15.12
C GLY A 297 -23.05 -17.44 14.10
N THR A 298 -21.89 -18.09 14.26
CA THR A 298 -21.33 -19.08 13.33
C THR A 298 -22.06 -20.43 13.33
N GLY A 299 -23.39 -20.45 13.43
CA GLY A 299 -24.17 -21.66 13.14
C GLY A 299 -24.00 -22.12 11.69
N ASP A 300 -24.67 -23.20 11.29
CA ASP A 300 -24.60 -23.85 9.96
C ASP A 300 -25.00 -22.97 8.75
N TYR A 301 -25.09 -21.65 8.93
CA TYR A 301 -25.37 -20.70 7.85
C TYR A 301 -24.14 -20.52 6.96
N ASN A 302 -24.36 -20.64 5.66
CA ASN A 302 -23.36 -20.28 4.67
C ASN A 302 -23.23 -18.75 4.60
N PRO A 303 -22.01 -18.19 4.51
CA PRO A 303 -21.82 -16.75 4.35
C PRO A 303 -22.47 -16.28 3.04
N PRO A 304 -23.10 -15.09 3.02
CA PRO A 304 -23.71 -14.58 1.80
C PRO A 304 -22.65 -14.32 0.73
N TYR A 305 -23.04 -14.56 -0.52
CA TYR A 305 -22.19 -14.32 -1.68
C TYR A 305 -22.49 -12.94 -2.26
N PRO A 306 -21.48 -12.06 -2.41
CA PRO A 306 -21.68 -10.78 -3.07
C PRO A 306 -21.99 -10.98 -4.57
N PRO A 307 -22.79 -10.07 -5.18
CA PRO A 307 -22.96 -10.03 -6.63
C PRO A 307 -21.62 -9.98 -7.35
N ALA A 308 -21.49 -10.72 -8.45
CA ALA A 308 -20.25 -10.71 -9.23
C ALA A 308 -20.10 -9.40 -10.01
N THR A 309 -21.21 -8.83 -10.47
CA THR A 309 -21.28 -7.60 -11.24
C THR A 309 -22.59 -6.88 -10.97
N PHE A 310 -22.61 -5.56 -11.15
CA PHE A 310 -23.84 -4.77 -11.19
C PHE A 310 -23.61 -3.49 -12.00
N ASP A 311 -24.70 -2.86 -12.44
CA ASP A 311 -24.66 -1.60 -13.19
C ASP A 311 -24.98 -0.42 -12.28
N PHE A 312 -24.15 0.62 -12.32
CA PHE A 312 -24.36 1.84 -11.55
C PHE A 312 -23.88 3.05 -12.34
N ASN A 313 -24.74 4.08 -12.44
CA ASN A 313 -24.47 5.29 -13.23
C ASN A 313 -23.98 5.01 -14.66
N GLY A 314 -24.61 4.04 -15.33
CA GLY A 314 -24.29 3.67 -16.71
C GLY A 314 -22.96 2.94 -16.90
N ARG A 315 -22.34 2.45 -15.81
CA ARG A 315 -21.10 1.66 -15.85
C ARG A 315 -21.31 0.32 -15.18
N THR A 316 -20.73 -0.73 -15.78
CA THR A 316 -20.71 -2.06 -15.17
C THR A 316 -19.52 -2.19 -14.24
N TYR A 317 -19.80 -2.48 -12.98
CA TYR A 317 -18.83 -2.73 -11.93
C TYR A 317 -18.67 -4.24 -11.74
N TYR A 318 -17.42 -4.68 -11.63
CA TYR A 318 -17.05 -6.08 -11.44
C TYR A 318 -16.42 -6.24 -10.07
N LEU A 319 -16.83 -7.27 -9.32
CA LEU A 319 -16.24 -7.62 -8.04
C LEU A 319 -14.77 -7.99 -8.25
N HIS A 320 -13.88 -7.13 -7.74
CA HIS A 320 -12.44 -7.32 -7.82
C HIS A 320 -11.93 -8.00 -6.56
N ASP A 321 -12.29 -7.47 -5.39
CA ASP A 321 -11.86 -8.01 -4.09
C ASP A 321 -13.05 -8.36 -3.21
N ASN A 322 -12.97 -9.51 -2.55
CA ASN A 322 -13.94 -10.00 -1.57
C ASN A 322 -13.18 -10.54 -0.35
N TRP A 323 -13.04 -9.70 0.66
CA TRP A 323 -12.11 -9.92 1.76
C TRP A 323 -12.84 -9.98 3.10
N SER A 324 -12.41 -10.93 3.95
CA SER A 324 -12.64 -10.88 5.40
C SER A 324 -11.37 -10.34 6.06
N LEU A 325 -11.48 -9.31 6.88
CA LEU A 325 -10.34 -8.63 7.48
C LEU A 325 -10.46 -8.62 8.99
N GLN A 326 -9.38 -8.98 9.66
CA GLN A 326 -9.19 -8.62 11.06
C GLN A 326 -8.29 -7.38 11.09
N GLN A 327 -8.86 -6.24 11.48
CA GLN A 327 -8.13 -4.99 11.56
C GLN A 327 -7.82 -4.63 13.01
N SER A 328 -6.58 -4.26 13.27
CA SER A 328 -6.16 -3.56 14.49
C SER A 328 -5.62 -2.17 14.13
N VAL A 329 -5.76 -1.22 15.06
CA VAL A 329 -5.22 0.13 14.91
C VAL A 329 -4.21 0.37 16.01
N ASP A 330 -2.98 0.65 15.61
CA ASP A 330 -1.87 1.01 16.49
C ASP A 330 -1.53 2.50 16.34
N LEU A 331 -0.79 3.05 17.29
CA LEU A 331 -0.28 4.42 17.25
C LEU A 331 1.23 4.39 17.17
N VAL A 332 1.79 5.13 16.21
CA VAL A 332 3.24 5.30 16.08
C VAL A 332 3.61 6.72 16.50
N ASP A 333 4.50 6.81 17.50
CA ASP A 333 5.11 8.06 17.91
C ASP A 333 6.02 8.59 16.79
N LEU A 334 5.87 9.86 16.45
CA LEU A 334 6.69 10.55 15.46
C LEU A 334 7.91 11.22 16.12
N PRO A 335 8.96 11.57 15.35
CA PRO A 335 10.13 12.25 15.87
C PRO A 335 9.79 13.58 16.58
N ALA A 336 10.50 13.89 17.67
CA ALA A 336 10.32 15.14 18.42
C ALA A 336 10.65 16.42 17.61
N SER A 337 11.35 16.30 16.48
CA SER A 337 11.53 17.43 15.55
C SER A 337 10.22 17.91 14.93
N LEU A 338 9.14 17.12 15.05
CA LEU A 338 7.78 17.44 14.66
C LEU A 338 6.92 17.89 15.86
N THR A 339 7.48 18.28 17.01
CA THR A 339 6.67 18.91 18.07
C THR A 339 6.98 20.40 18.16
N ASP A 340 5.93 21.22 18.14
CA ASP A 340 6.03 22.59 18.68
C ASP A 340 6.26 22.48 20.19
N GLU A 341 7.17 23.31 20.73
CA GLU A 341 7.54 23.30 22.15
C GLU A 341 6.29 23.40 23.04
N GLY A 342 6.00 22.32 23.79
CA GLY A 342 4.84 22.23 24.69
C GLY A 342 3.65 21.39 24.21
N SER A 343 3.69 20.87 22.98
CA SER A 343 2.67 19.94 22.48
C SER A 343 3.01 18.48 22.79
N ALA A 344 1.98 17.63 22.98
CA ALA A 344 2.18 16.18 23.09
C ALA A 344 2.78 15.63 21.79
N HIS A 345 3.64 14.61 21.89
CA HIS A 345 4.26 13.99 20.71
C HIS A 345 3.19 13.56 19.69
N PRO A 346 3.29 13.99 18.43
CA PRO A 346 2.30 13.65 17.44
C PRO A 346 2.38 12.15 17.18
N ARG A 347 1.20 11.54 17.15
CA ARG A 347 1.01 10.12 16.88
C ARG A 347 0.20 9.98 15.62
N ILE A 348 0.57 8.99 14.82
CA ILE A 348 -0.19 8.62 13.63
C ILE A 348 -0.77 7.22 13.81
N ARG A 349 -1.97 7.03 13.26
CA ARG A 349 -2.64 5.74 13.26
C ARG A 349 -2.04 4.84 12.19
N VAL A 350 -1.63 3.64 12.59
CA VAL A 350 -1.21 2.56 11.70
C VAL A 350 -2.31 1.51 11.72
N PHE A 351 -2.79 1.15 10.55
CA PHE A 351 -3.79 0.12 10.37
C PHE A 351 -3.07 -1.17 10.01
N HIS A 352 -3.22 -2.17 10.86
CA HIS A 352 -2.78 -3.52 10.57
C HIS A 352 -4.00 -4.36 10.19
N GLU A 353 -3.96 -4.96 9.01
CA GLU A 353 -5.05 -5.79 8.50
C GLU A 353 -4.53 -7.19 8.17
N LYS A 354 -5.07 -8.20 8.85
CA LYS A 354 -4.95 -9.59 8.42
C LYS A 354 -6.11 -9.89 7.47
N VAL A 355 -5.80 -10.05 6.20
CA VAL A 355 -6.75 -10.16 5.10
C VAL A 355 -6.86 -11.60 4.65
N LEU A 356 -8.07 -12.15 4.66
CA LEU A 356 -8.42 -13.42 4.03
C LEU A 356 -9.19 -13.11 2.75
N ASP A 357 -8.56 -13.41 1.61
CA ASP A 357 -9.24 -13.43 0.32
C ASP A 357 -10.16 -14.65 0.25
N LEU A 358 -11.46 -14.41 0.15
CA LEU A 358 -12.47 -15.46 0.23
C LEU A 358 -12.72 -16.14 -1.12
N GLU A 359 -12.23 -15.56 -2.21
CA GLU A 359 -12.27 -16.19 -3.53
C GLU A 359 -11.05 -17.11 -3.71
N ALA A 360 -9.87 -16.62 -3.31
CA ALA A 360 -8.61 -17.36 -3.45
C ALA A 360 -8.29 -18.26 -2.24
N SER A 361 -8.99 -18.10 -1.11
CA SER A 361 -8.64 -18.71 0.18
C SER A 361 -7.20 -18.41 0.61
N GLN A 362 -6.72 -17.20 0.29
CA GLN A 362 -5.35 -16.78 0.57
C GLN A 362 -5.33 -15.74 1.69
N GLN A 363 -4.44 -15.96 2.66
CA GLN A 363 -4.21 -15.00 3.73
C GLN A 363 -3.03 -14.08 3.38
N SER A 364 -3.17 -12.80 3.66
CA SER A 364 -2.11 -11.80 3.60
C SER A 364 -2.18 -10.86 4.81
N GLU A 365 -1.11 -10.11 5.05
CA GLU A 365 -1.03 -9.11 6.11
C GLU A 365 -0.64 -7.78 5.48
N LEU A 366 -1.38 -6.73 5.82
CA LEU A 366 -1.20 -5.37 5.32
C LEU A 366 -0.87 -4.44 6.48
N CYS A 367 0.12 -3.57 6.27
CA CYS A 367 0.39 -2.43 7.13
C CYS A 367 0.14 -1.15 6.34
N GLN A 368 -0.76 -0.31 6.84
CA GLN A 368 -1.22 0.88 6.14
C GLN A 368 -1.21 2.13 7.02
N LEU A 369 -0.85 3.26 6.42
CA LEU A 369 -1.07 4.60 6.95
C LEU A 369 -2.15 5.26 6.12
N ARG A 370 -3.07 5.96 6.77
CA ARG A 370 -4.14 6.72 6.10
C ARG A 370 -4.00 8.20 6.43
N LEU A 371 -4.14 9.04 5.41
CA LEU A 371 -4.03 10.49 5.49
C LEU A 371 -5.22 11.14 4.79
N ASP A 372 -5.92 12.00 5.51
CA ASP A 372 -6.77 13.05 4.94
C ASP A 372 -5.88 14.30 4.75
N PRO A 373 -5.65 14.76 3.51
CA PRO A 373 -4.70 15.82 3.21
C PRO A 373 -5.23 17.22 3.58
N CYS A 374 -5.54 17.46 4.86
CA CYS A 374 -6.06 18.74 5.31
C CYS A 374 -4.99 19.83 5.47
N SER A 375 -3.70 19.48 5.61
CA SER A 375 -2.62 20.45 5.80
C SER A 375 -1.23 19.94 5.40
N ASP A 376 -0.29 20.86 5.20
CA ASP A 376 1.14 20.57 5.01
C ASP A 376 1.73 19.77 6.18
N TRP A 377 1.24 20.05 7.39
CA TRP A 377 1.66 19.39 8.60
C TRP A 377 1.25 17.91 8.63
N SER A 378 0.00 17.58 8.27
CA SER A 378 -0.46 16.19 8.24
C SER A 378 0.29 15.37 7.19
N TRP A 379 0.61 15.97 6.04
CA TRP A 379 1.48 15.37 5.02
C TRP A 379 2.87 15.05 5.55
N ARG A 380 3.48 16.00 6.27
CA ARG A 380 4.80 15.84 6.90
C ARG A 380 4.81 14.71 7.93
N CYS A 381 3.82 14.68 8.83
CA CYS A 381 3.64 13.61 9.81
C CYS A 381 3.45 12.24 9.13
N PHE A 382 2.70 12.19 8.03
CA PHE A 382 2.49 10.99 7.24
C PHE A 382 3.78 10.45 6.61
N LEU A 383 4.61 11.31 6.01
CA LEU A 383 5.91 10.89 5.47
C LEU A 383 6.90 10.48 6.57
N ALA A 384 6.90 11.15 7.72
CA ALA A 384 7.74 10.76 8.86
C ALA A 384 7.35 9.39 9.43
N ALA A 385 6.07 9.07 9.40
CA ALA A 385 5.58 7.74 9.74
C ALA A 385 6.06 6.68 8.74
N CYS A 386 5.94 6.99 7.44
CA CYS A 386 6.45 6.13 6.37
C CYS A 386 7.95 5.88 6.53
N ASP A 387 8.72 6.92 6.87
CA ASP A 387 10.14 6.82 7.20
C ASP A 387 10.40 5.81 8.31
N LYS A 388 9.74 5.99 9.46
CA LYS A 388 9.90 5.10 10.61
C LYS A 388 9.52 3.65 10.32
N LEU A 389 8.47 3.42 9.53
CA LEU A 389 7.97 2.06 9.25
C LEU A 389 8.75 1.35 8.14
N THR A 390 9.42 2.09 7.25
CA THR A 390 10.24 1.51 6.17
C THR A 390 11.72 1.41 6.53
N ALA A 391 12.20 2.13 7.55
CA ALA A 391 13.55 2.02 8.07
C ALA A 391 13.78 0.74 8.91
N PRO A 392 15.06 0.32 9.03
CA PRO A 392 15.43 -0.76 9.93
C PRO A 392 15.45 -0.38 11.41
N TRP A 393 15.31 -1.40 12.26
CA TRP A 393 15.17 -1.27 13.71
C TRP A 393 16.37 -0.64 14.43
N SER A 394 17.58 -0.93 13.97
CA SER A 394 18.82 -0.69 14.73
C SER A 394 19.04 0.79 15.06
N GLN A 395 18.48 1.71 14.28
CA GLN A 395 18.61 3.15 14.51
C GLN A 395 17.64 3.71 15.57
N ALA A 396 16.54 3.01 15.88
CA ALA A 396 15.52 3.53 16.78
C ALA A 396 15.93 3.49 18.27
N ARG A 397 16.80 2.54 18.68
CA ARG A 397 17.19 2.35 20.09
C ARG A 397 18.48 3.05 20.51
N SER A 398 19.33 3.46 19.58
CA SER A 398 20.64 4.06 19.90
C SER A 398 20.56 5.46 20.55
N LYS A 399 19.36 6.01 20.75
CA LYS A 399 19.13 7.33 21.37
C LYS A 399 18.52 7.26 22.78
N GLU A 400 18.25 6.06 23.30
CA GLU A 400 17.66 5.86 24.63
C GLU A 400 18.66 5.34 25.68
N ILE A 401 19.95 5.25 25.33
CA ILE A 401 21.07 4.93 26.22
C ILE A 401 22.05 6.11 26.15
#